data_AF-A0A3A9Y4S3-F1
#
_entry.id   AF-A0A3A9Y4S3-F1
#
_cell.length_a   1.000
_cell.length_b   1.000
_cell.length_c   1.000
_cell.angle_alpha   90.00
_cell.angle_beta   90.00
_cell.angle_gamma   90.00
#
_symmetry.space_group_name_H-M   'P 1'
#
loop_
_entity.id
_entity.type
_entity.pdbx_description
1 polymer ?
#
loop_
_entity_poly.entity_id
_entity_poly.type
_entity_poly.pdbx_seq_one_letter_code
_entity_poly.pdbx_strand_id
1 'polypeptide(L)'
;MAEPDRPGPPTPRAAAASAAAGCILAGTAAVTIAVLAGPGPGFVGYVSEAGIAGSGHALTYRIGVYALAAGVLLLAAALPPQLRLAAALLGAGSLSTALSGTVTCSVGCPLPPFERATVGDLVHGGASITATGAIVLAMVAVALHRDADRRLRGLAAGAAAVALPLCATVGLAMLLVGRGGLVGVLERVVLAVAVLWGVATAVVLGFRGPPVGLVRTGGAGATGDGDRDPPSSAGVDHRRPPS
;
A
#
# COMPACT_ATOMS: atom_id res chain seq x y z
N MET A 1 -18.92 14.16 -38.66
CA MET A 1 -18.17 14.40 -37.41
C MET A 1 -18.54 13.28 -36.47
N ALA A 2 -17.62 12.36 -36.18
CA ALA A 2 -17.85 11.31 -35.19
C ALA A 2 -17.75 11.96 -33.79
N GLU A 3 -18.78 11.76 -32.97
CA GLU A 3 -18.81 12.25 -31.60
C GLU A 3 -17.69 11.54 -30.80
N PRO A 4 -16.78 12.28 -30.14
CA PRO A 4 -15.72 11.68 -29.36
C PRO A 4 -16.34 10.83 -28.23
N ASP A 5 -16.00 9.56 -28.26
CA ASP A 5 -16.46 8.52 -27.33
C ASP A 5 -16.27 9.02 -25.89
N ARG A 6 -17.38 9.26 -25.17
CA ARG A 6 -17.31 9.70 -23.78
C ARG A 6 -16.71 8.57 -22.95
N PRO A 7 -15.62 8.80 -22.18
CA PRO A 7 -15.09 7.78 -21.31
C PRO A 7 -16.16 7.38 -20.28
N GLY A 8 -16.46 6.09 -20.24
CA GLY A 8 -17.37 5.52 -19.24
C GLY A 8 -16.89 5.76 -17.80
N PRO A 9 -17.76 5.59 -16.80
CA PRO A 9 -17.40 5.81 -15.41
C PRO A 9 -16.22 4.91 -14.98
N PRO A 10 -15.29 5.41 -14.15
CA PRO A 10 -14.15 4.63 -13.70
C PRO A 10 -14.62 3.40 -12.90
N THR A 11 -13.90 2.29 -13.04
CA THR A 11 -14.15 1.10 -12.22
C THR A 11 -13.92 1.43 -10.74
N PRO A 12 -14.62 0.76 -9.79
CA PRO A 12 -14.44 1.03 -8.36
C PRO A 12 -13.00 0.86 -7.88
N ARG A 13 -12.22 -0.05 -8.49
CA ARG A 13 -10.79 -0.21 -8.20
C ARG A 13 -9.94 0.95 -8.69
N ALA A 14 -10.23 1.49 -9.88
CA ALA A 14 -9.53 2.66 -10.40
C ALA A 14 -9.84 3.92 -9.58
N ALA A 15 -11.10 4.06 -9.13
CA ALA A 15 -11.51 5.12 -8.21
C ALA A 15 -10.79 4.99 -6.85
N ALA A 16 -10.75 3.78 -6.26
CA ALA A 16 -10.03 3.51 -5.02
C ALA A 16 -8.52 3.79 -5.16
N ALA A 17 -7.90 3.41 -6.29
CA ALA A 17 -6.49 3.69 -6.55
C ALA A 17 -6.22 5.20 -6.67
N SER A 18 -7.09 5.94 -7.36
CA SER A 18 -6.95 7.40 -7.49
C SER A 18 -7.12 8.11 -6.15
N ALA A 19 -8.12 7.70 -5.36
CA ALA A 19 -8.34 8.19 -4.01
C ALA A 19 -7.15 7.85 -3.09
N ALA A 20 -6.58 6.64 -3.21
CA ALA A 20 -5.39 6.24 -2.48
C ALA A 20 -4.20 7.17 -2.76
N ALA A 21 -3.92 7.46 -4.04
CA ALA A 21 -2.86 8.40 -4.43
C ALA A 21 -3.09 9.80 -3.83
N GLY A 22 -4.32 10.31 -3.92
CA GLY A 22 -4.69 11.61 -3.34
C GLY A 22 -4.49 11.65 -1.82
N CYS A 23 -4.99 10.64 -1.10
CA CYS A 23 -4.83 10.52 0.34
C CYS A 23 -3.37 10.38 0.77
N ILE A 24 -2.56 9.60 0.04
CA ILE A 24 -1.13 9.43 0.33
C ILE A 24 -0.39 10.76 0.14
N LEU A 25 -0.63 11.46 -0.98
CA LEU A 25 0.03 12.74 -1.27
C LEU A 25 -0.38 13.83 -0.27
N ALA A 26 -1.68 13.98 0.00
CA ALA A 26 -2.20 14.95 0.95
C ALA A 26 -1.70 14.66 2.38
N GLY A 27 -1.70 13.39 2.78
CA GLY A 27 -1.19 12.96 4.07
C GLY A 27 0.30 13.22 4.23
N THR A 28 1.10 12.87 3.22
CA THR A 28 2.55 13.15 3.19
C THR A 28 2.84 14.65 3.28
N ALA A 29 2.11 15.47 2.53
CA ALA A 29 2.26 16.92 2.55
C ALA A 29 1.93 17.49 3.95
N ALA A 30 0.82 17.08 4.55
CA ALA A 30 0.43 17.51 5.89
C ALA A 30 1.46 17.11 6.96
N VAL A 31 1.95 15.86 6.95
CA VAL A 31 3.02 15.43 7.85
C VAL A 31 4.29 16.23 7.63
N THR A 32 4.69 16.46 6.38
CA THR A 32 5.89 17.23 6.04
C THR A 32 5.79 18.67 6.54
N ILE A 33 4.65 19.33 6.32
CA ILE A 33 4.39 20.68 6.83
C ILE A 33 4.47 20.71 8.35
N ALA A 34 3.87 19.73 9.04
CA ALA A 34 3.91 19.65 10.49
C ALA A 34 5.35 19.44 11.03
N VAL A 35 6.16 18.62 10.35
CA VAL A 35 7.57 18.39 10.69
C VAL A 35 8.41 19.66 10.46
N LEU A 36 8.20 20.36 9.35
CA LEU A 36 8.94 21.59 9.02
C LEU A 36 8.59 22.75 9.95
N ALA A 37 7.35 22.79 10.45
CA ALA A 37 6.89 23.81 11.39
C ALA A 37 7.19 23.46 12.86
N GLY A 38 7.56 22.20 13.15
CA GLY A 38 7.76 21.68 14.50
C GLY A 38 8.89 22.37 15.29
N PRO A 39 8.84 22.31 16.63
CA PRO A 39 9.85 22.92 17.50
C PRO A 39 11.16 22.13 17.47
N GLY A 40 12.13 22.59 16.69
CA GLY A 40 13.49 22.04 16.65
C GLY A 40 14.30 22.57 15.46
N PRO A 41 15.64 22.56 15.51
CA PRO A 41 16.47 22.96 14.39
C PRO A 41 16.42 21.86 13.30
N GLY A 42 15.39 21.88 12.45
CA GLY A 42 15.33 21.10 11.20
C GLY A 42 15.19 19.58 11.35
N PHE A 43 15.82 18.83 10.44
CA PHE A 43 15.67 17.37 10.23
C PHE A 43 16.28 16.47 11.34
N VAL A 44 16.56 16.99 12.52
CA VAL A 44 17.37 16.31 13.54
C VAL A 44 16.55 15.39 14.46
N GLY A 45 15.24 15.65 14.62
CA GLY A 45 14.32 14.83 15.43
C GLY A 45 13.56 13.76 14.64
N TYR A 46 12.81 12.92 15.34
CA TYR A 46 11.91 11.94 14.72
C TYR A 46 10.72 12.63 14.01
N VAL A 47 10.16 11.99 12.98
CA VAL A 47 8.96 12.51 12.30
C VAL A 47 7.76 12.62 13.26
N SER A 48 7.70 11.71 14.22
CA SER A 48 6.65 11.62 15.24
C SER A 48 6.67 12.75 16.26
N GLU A 49 7.77 13.49 16.41
CA GLU A 49 7.84 14.64 17.33
C GLU A 49 6.92 15.80 16.91
N ALA A 50 6.55 15.88 15.62
CA ALA A 50 5.53 16.81 15.15
C ALA A 50 4.13 16.53 15.74
N GLY A 51 3.91 15.33 16.28
CA GLY A 51 2.68 14.87 16.90
C GLY A 51 2.60 15.07 18.42
N ILE A 52 3.61 15.69 19.05
CA ILE A 52 3.62 15.88 20.51
C ILE A 52 2.39 16.69 20.95
N ALA A 53 1.71 16.17 21.98
CA ALA A 53 0.51 16.78 22.54
C ALA A 53 0.79 18.22 23.01
N GLY A 54 -0.12 19.14 22.66
CA GLY A 54 0.02 20.56 23.01
C GLY A 54 0.89 21.39 22.06
N SER A 55 1.51 20.78 21.03
CA SER A 55 2.15 21.54 19.96
C SER A 55 1.12 22.14 18.99
N GLY A 56 1.42 23.31 18.43
CA GLY A 56 0.56 23.98 17.43
C GLY A 56 0.38 23.20 16.12
N HIS A 57 1.17 22.13 15.91
CA HIS A 57 1.20 21.34 14.67
C HIS A 57 0.67 19.91 14.85
N ALA A 58 0.34 19.49 16.08
CA ALA A 58 -0.14 18.15 16.39
C ALA A 58 -1.39 17.77 15.59
N LEU A 59 -2.32 18.72 15.39
CA LEU A 59 -3.54 18.46 14.61
C LEU A 59 -3.21 18.18 13.14
N THR A 60 -2.37 19.02 12.52
CA THR A 60 -1.93 18.85 11.13
C THR A 60 -1.20 17.54 10.93
N TYR A 61 -0.30 17.19 11.86
CA TYR A 61 0.39 15.89 11.86
C TYR A 61 -0.62 14.73 11.90
N ARG A 62 -1.57 14.74 12.82
CA ARG A 62 -2.57 13.66 12.97
C ARG A 62 -3.49 13.54 11.76
N ILE A 63 -3.96 14.66 11.20
CA ILE A 63 -4.72 14.65 9.94
C ILE A 63 -3.87 13.99 8.84
N GLY A 64 -2.59 14.33 8.76
CA GLY A 64 -1.66 13.71 7.82
C GLY A 64 -1.52 12.20 8.00
N VAL A 65 -1.32 11.73 9.24
CA VAL A 65 -1.22 10.30 9.57
C VAL A 65 -2.50 9.55 9.24
N TYR A 66 -3.69 10.09 9.56
CA TYR A 66 -4.95 9.45 9.22
C TYR A 66 -5.23 9.45 7.71
N ALA A 67 -4.83 10.50 6.98
CA ALA A 67 -4.90 10.53 5.53
C ALA A 67 -3.98 9.47 4.90
N LEU A 68 -2.75 9.29 5.42
CA LEU A 68 -1.85 8.21 5.01
C LEU A 68 -2.48 6.83 5.28
N ALA A 69 -3.04 6.60 6.47
CA ALA A 69 -3.72 5.35 6.81
C ALA A 69 -4.87 5.07 5.83
N ALA A 70 -5.75 6.05 5.60
CA ALA A 70 -6.84 5.92 4.63
C ALA A 70 -6.32 5.62 3.21
N GLY A 71 -5.24 6.27 2.78
CA GLY A 71 -4.59 6.03 1.50
C GLY A 71 -4.06 4.60 1.36
N VAL A 72 -3.41 4.07 2.41
CA VAL A 72 -2.93 2.68 2.43
C VAL A 72 -4.09 1.67 2.40
N LEU A 73 -5.19 1.94 3.13
CA LEU A 73 -6.38 1.09 3.10
C LEU A 73 -7.06 1.08 1.73
N LEU A 74 -7.19 2.26 1.10
CA LEU A 74 -7.74 2.39 -0.25
C LEU A 74 -6.84 1.68 -1.27
N LEU A 75 -5.52 1.75 -1.10
CA LEU A 75 -4.58 1.01 -1.94
C LEU A 75 -4.77 -0.51 -1.79
N ALA A 76 -4.98 -1.00 -0.57
CA ALA A 76 -5.31 -2.40 -0.30
C ALA A 76 -6.59 -2.84 -1.03
N ALA A 77 -7.63 -1.99 -0.99
CA ALA A 77 -8.90 -2.26 -1.69
C ALA A 77 -8.78 -2.20 -3.22
N ALA A 78 -7.83 -1.42 -3.75
CA ALA A 78 -7.57 -1.31 -5.18
C ALA A 78 -6.80 -2.51 -5.75
N LEU A 79 -6.13 -3.32 -4.91
CA LEU A 79 -5.35 -4.46 -5.36
C LEU A 79 -6.22 -5.54 -6.03
N PRO A 80 -5.69 -6.23 -7.05
CA PRO A 80 -6.37 -7.36 -7.68
C PRO A 80 -6.51 -8.52 -6.68
N PRO A 81 -7.57 -9.35 -6.82
CA PRO A 81 -7.90 -10.39 -5.85
C PRO A 81 -6.89 -11.52 -5.73
N GLN A 82 -5.91 -11.63 -6.65
CA GLN A 82 -4.78 -12.55 -6.56
C GLN A 82 -3.76 -12.10 -5.49
N LEU A 83 -3.71 -10.79 -5.18
CA LEU A 83 -2.78 -10.18 -4.23
C LEU A 83 -3.37 -10.05 -2.81
N ARG A 84 -4.18 -11.02 -2.36
CA ARG A 84 -4.86 -10.94 -1.03
C ARG A 84 -3.90 -10.79 0.14
N LEU A 85 -2.75 -11.48 0.09
CA LEU A 85 -1.75 -11.37 1.14
C LEU A 85 -1.21 -9.94 1.24
N ALA A 86 -0.85 -9.32 0.11
CA ALA A 86 -0.41 -7.94 0.08
C ALA A 86 -1.52 -6.98 0.55
N ALA A 87 -2.77 -7.20 0.14
CA ALA A 87 -3.90 -6.41 0.62
C ALA A 87 -4.11 -6.54 2.14
N ALA A 88 -3.98 -7.75 2.70
CA ALA A 88 -4.08 -7.98 4.14
C ALA A 88 -2.94 -7.29 4.90
N LEU A 89 -1.71 -7.35 4.38
CA LEU A 89 -0.55 -6.66 4.95
C LEU A 89 -0.72 -5.14 4.90
N LEU A 90 -1.21 -4.58 3.80
CA LEU A 90 -1.53 -3.15 3.72
C LEU A 90 -2.68 -2.77 4.67
N GLY A 91 -3.69 -3.62 4.81
CA GLY A 91 -4.77 -3.43 5.78
C GLY A 91 -4.24 -3.38 7.22
N ALA A 92 -3.39 -4.34 7.60
CA ALA A 92 -2.71 -4.35 8.90
C ALA A 92 -1.85 -3.09 9.08
N GLY A 93 -1.07 -2.71 8.05
CA GLY A 93 -0.23 -1.52 8.06
C GLY A 93 -1.03 -0.23 8.23
N SER A 94 -2.19 -0.12 7.57
CA SER A 94 -3.13 0.98 7.74
C SER A 94 -3.66 1.07 9.17
N LEU A 95 -4.11 -0.05 9.75
CA LEU A 95 -4.63 -0.08 11.11
C LEU A 95 -3.55 0.30 12.13
N SER A 96 -2.32 -0.21 11.96
CA SER A 96 -1.18 0.15 12.79
C SER A 96 -0.78 1.63 12.61
N THR A 97 -0.87 2.18 11.41
CA THR A 97 -0.64 3.63 11.16
C THR A 97 -1.68 4.48 11.89
N ALA A 98 -2.96 4.10 11.81
CA ALA A 98 -4.03 4.79 12.53
C ALA A 98 -3.84 4.71 14.05
N LEU A 99 -3.48 3.53 14.58
CA LEU A 99 -3.16 3.33 15.99
C LEU A 99 -1.97 4.18 16.44
N SER A 100 -0.93 4.28 15.61
CA SER A 100 0.21 5.16 15.89
C SER A 100 -0.22 6.63 15.99
N GLY A 101 -1.16 7.08 15.14
CA GLY A 101 -1.71 8.45 15.17
C GLY A 101 -2.73 8.74 16.29
N THR A 102 -3.29 7.73 16.94
CA THR A 102 -4.21 7.92 18.09
C THR A 102 -3.45 8.16 19.40
N VAL A 103 -2.23 7.63 19.52
CA VAL A 103 -1.40 7.73 20.73
C VAL A 103 -0.37 8.84 20.56
N THR A 104 -0.31 9.76 21.52
CA THR A 104 0.69 10.83 21.55
C THR A 104 1.96 10.30 22.21
N CYS A 105 3.10 10.41 21.54
CA CYS A 105 4.38 10.09 22.17
C CYS A 105 4.83 11.24 23.09
N SER A 106 5.66 10.90 24.09
CA SER A 106 6.38 11.85 24.93
C SER A 106 7.42 12.59 24.10
N VAL A 107 7.91 13.73 24.62
CA VAL A 107 8.98 14.50 23.94
C VAL A 107 10.19 13.60 23.65
N GLY A 108 10.62 13.57 22.40
CA GLY A 108 11.74 12.73 21.92
C GLY A 108 11.41 11.25 21.70
N CYS A 109 10.15 10.83 21.87
CA CYS A 109 9.66 9.45 21.81
C CYS A 109 10.67 8.43 22.38
N PRO A 110 10.90 8.42 23.72
CA PRO A 110 11.95 7.63 24.35
C PRO A 110 11.84 6.13 24.05
N LEU A 111 12.97 5.49 23.74
CA LEU A 111 13.05 4.06 23.44
C LEU A 111 13.97 3.33 24.45
N PRO A 112 13.56 2.17 25.00
CA PRO A 112 14.44 1.33 25.78
C PRO A 112 15.58 0.76 24.90
N PRO A 113 16.77 0.50 25.46
CA PRO A 113 17.15 0.64 26.86
C PRO A 113 17.69 2.03 27.24
N PHE A 114 17.81 2.95 26.28
CA PHE A 114 18.52 4.23 26.48
C PHE A 114 17.73 5.25 27.31
N GLU A 115 16.40 5.21 27.22
CA GLU A 115 15.52 6.16 27.91
C GLU A 115 14.30 5.43 28.52
N ARG A 116 13.70 6.02 29.55
CA ARG A 116 12.49 5.47 30.17
C ARG A 116 11.28 5.76 29.29
N ALA A 117 10.86 4.75 28.53
CA ALA A 117 9.64 4.80 27.73
C ALA A 117 8.37 4.71 28.60
N THR A 118 7.34 5.48 28.24
CA THR A 118 5.99 5.26 28.75
C THR A 118 5.27 4.18 27.94
N VAL A 119 4.12 3.71 28.43
CA VAL A 119 3.27 2.79 27.65
C VAL A 119 2.83 3.43 26.32
N GLY A 120 2.57 4.75 26.32
CA GLY A 120 2.21 5.47 25.11
C GLY A 120 3.32 5.45 24.05
N ASP A 121 4.57 5.64 24.48
CA ASP A 121 5.74 5.58 23.61
C ASP A 121 5.92 4.20 22.97
N LEU A 122 5.72 3.13 23.77
CA LEU A 122 5.82 1.75 23.28
C LEU A 122 4.70 1.41 22.29
N VAL A 123 3.46 1.84 22.55
CA VAL A 123 2.34 1.62 21.62
C VAL A 123 2.56 2.39 20.33
N HIS A 124 2.95 3.66 20.41
CA HIS A 124 3.23 4.49 19.24
C HIS A 124 4.39 3.92 18.40
N GLY A 125 5.53 3.60 19.03
CA GLY A 125 6.71 3.05 18.37
C GLY A 125 6.43 1.67 17.78
N GLY A 126 5.82 0.76 18.56
CA GLY A 126 5.47 -0.59 18.11
C GLY A 126 4.48 -0.59 16.96
N ALA A 127 3.47 0.28 17.00
CA ALA A 127 2.52 0.45 15.90
C ALA A 127 3.21 0.99 14.64
N SER A 128 4.14 1.95 14.77
CA SER A 128 4.89 2.52 13.65
C SER A 128 5.83 1.49 12.99
N ILE A 129 6.51 0.67 13.79
CA ILE A 129 7.34 -0.44 13.31
C ILE A 129 6.48 -1.48 12.58
N THR A 130 5.34 -1.86 13.17
CA THR A 130 4.41 -2.83 12.56
C THR A 130 3.86 -2.30 11.25
N ALA A 131 3.48 -1.01 11.19
CA ALA A 131 2.99 -0.37 9.98
C ALA A 131 4.02 -0.41 8.85
N THR A 132 5.24 0.02 9.13
CA THR A 132 6.34 0.06 8.16
C THR A 132 6.71 -1.36 7.72
N GLY A 133 6.86 -2.29 8.66
CA GLY A 133 7.16 -3.69 8.38
C GLY A 133 6.10 -4.34 7.50
N ALA A 134 4.81 -4.12 7.80
CA ALA A 134 3.71 -4.66 7.00
C ALA A 134 3.70 -4.11 5.57
N ILE A 135 3.96 -2.81 5.37
CA ILE A 135 4.08 -2.20 4.04
C ILE A 135 5.26 -2.79 3.26
N VAL A 136 6.44 -2.94 3.88
CA VAL A 136 7.61 -3.54 3.24
C VAL A 136 7.37 -5.03 2.90
N LEU A 137 6.74 -5.78 3.80
CA LEU A 137 6.34 -7.16 3.53
C LEU A 137 5.29 -7.23 2.40
N ALA A 138 4.41 -6.25 2.26
CA ALA A 138 3.49 -6.16 1.13
C ALA A 138 4.26 -5.96 -0.19
N MET A 139 5.30 -5.12 -0.21
CA MET A 139 6.18 -4.98 -1.39
C MET A 139 6.81 -6.33 -1.75
N VAL A 140 7.36 -7.05 -0.76
CA VAL A 140 7.95 -8.38 -0.98
C VAL A 140 6.91 -9.38 -1.51
N ALA A 141 5.72 -9.41 -0.90
CA ALA A 141 4.64 -10.29 -1.33
C ALA A 141 4.23 -10.02 -2.79
N VAL A 142 4.12 -8.76 -3.20
CA VAL A 142 3.84 -8.38 -4.58
C VAL A 142 4.98 -8.77 -5.52
N ALA A 143 6.24 -8.53 -5.13
CA ALA A 143 7.42 -8.85 -5.95
C ALA A 143 7.54 -10.36 -6.25
N LEU A 144 7.24 -11.19 -5.25
CA LEU A 144 7.33 -12.65 -5.33
C LEU A 144 6.13 -13.30 -6.01
N HIS A 145 5.00 -12.61 -6.14
CA HIS A 145 3.80 -13.18 -6.75
C HIS A 145 3.92 -13.27 -8.26
N ARG A 146 3.89 -14.49 -8.81
CA ARG A 146 4.15 -14.75 -10.25
C ARG A 146 3.09 -14.17 -11.18
N ASP A 147 1.84 -14.21 -10.74
CA ASP A 147 0.67 -13.75 -11.51
C ASP A 147 0.42 -12.24 -11.41
N ALA A 148 1.23 -11.55 -10.61
CA ALA A 148 1.20 -10.09 -10.60
C ALA A 148 1.79 -9.53 -11.90
N ASP A 149 1.21 -8.41 -12.36
CA ASP A 149 1.70 -7.68 -13.51
C ASP A 149 3.18 -7.31 -13.38
N ARG A 150 3.92 -7.43 -14.50
CA ARG A 150 5.38 -7.24 -14.54
C ARG A 150 5.82 -5.86 -14.05
N ARG A 151 5.06 -4.79 -14.34
CA ARG A 151 5.37 -3.43 -13.86
C ARG A 151 5.18 -3.34 -12.35
N LEU A 152 4.08 -3.86 -11.85
CA LEU A 152 3.77 -3.87 -10.41
C LEU A 152 4.82 -4.67 -9.63
N ARG A 153 5.22 -5.84 -10.15
CA ARG A 153 6.29 -6.67 -9.60
C ARG A 153 7.64 -5.95 -9.61
N GLY A 154 8.00 -5.30 -10.72
CA GLY A 154 9.25 -4.56 -10.84
C GLY A 154 9.35 -3.39 -9.86
N LEU A 155 8.27 -2.60 -9.74
CA LEU A 155 8.17 -1.51 -8.77
C LEU A 155 8.31 -2.01 -7.34
N ALA A 156 7.57 -3.09 -7.00
CA ALA A 156 7.62 -3.67 -5.66
C ALA A 156 8.98 -4.29 -5.34
N ALA A 157 9.62 -4.96 -6.30
CA ALA A 157 10.96 -5.51 -6.13
C ALA A 157 12.02 -4.41 -5.91
N GLY A 158 11.98 -3.34 -6.71
CA GLY A 158 12.88 -2.21 -6.55
C GLY A 158 12.69 -1.50 -5.21
N ALA A 159 11.44 -1.24 -4.82
CA ALA A 159 11.13 -0.63 -3.52
C ALA A 159 11.57 -1.53 -2.36
N ALA A 160 11.28 -2.84 -2.40
CA ALA A 160 11.69 -3.78 -1.36
C ALA A 160 13.22 -3.89 -1.24
N ALA A 161 13.94 -3.90 -2.37
CA ALA A 161 15.41 -3.96 -2.38
C ALA A 161 16.07 -2.77 -1.68
N VAL A 162 15.40 -1.62 -1.66
CA VAL A 162 15.85 -0.41 -0.95
C VAL A 162 15.31 -0.38 0.48
N ALA A 163 14.03 -0.67 0.69
CA ALA A 163 13.38 -0.54 1.98
C ALA A 163 13.86 -1.57 3.01
N LEU A 164 14.09 -2.82 2.61
CA LEU A 164 14.58 -3.87 3.52
C LEU A 164 15.90 -3.52 4.22
N PRO A 165 16.99 -3.17 3.50
CA PRO A 165 18.24 -2.81 4.16
C PRO A 165 18.11 -1.51 4.98
N LEU A 166 17.30 -0.55 4.54
CA LEU A 166 17.04 0.67 5.32
C LEU A 166 16.32 0.35 6.63
N CYS A 167 15.25 -0.47 6.61
CA CYS A 167 14.55 -0.90 7.82
C CYS A 167 15.45 -1.69 8.76
N ALA A 168 16.30 -2.57 8.22
CA ALA A 168 17.30 -3.29 9.02
C ALA A 168 18.30 -2.32 9.67
N THR A 169 18.75 -1.30 8.93
CA THR A 169 19.66 -0.27 9.43
C THR A 169 19.01 0.60 10.51
N VAL A 170 17.75 1.02 10.31
CA VAL A 170 16.98 1.76 11.32
C VAL A 170 16.84 0.94 12.60
N GLY A 171 16.39 -0.32 12.49
CA GLY A 171 16.23 -1.20 13.65
C GLY A 171 17.55 -1.42 14.39
N LEU A 172 18.64 -1.66 13.66
CA LEU A 172 19.96 -1.82 14.26
C LEU A 172 20.45 -0.53 14.92
N ALA A 173 20.27 0.63 14.28
CA ALA A 173 20.65 1.92 14.84
C ALA A 173 19.86 2.26 16.10
N MET A 174 18.55 1.98 16.12
CA MET A 174 17.71 2.13 17.31
C MET A 174 18.19 1.24 18.47
N LEU A 175 18.64 0.01 18.19
CA LEU A 175 19.14 -0.91 19.21
C LEU A 175 20.54 -0.56 19.72
N LEU A 176 21.43 -0.05 18.87
CA LEU A 176 22.84 0.18 19.20
C LEU A 176 23.16 1.61 19.63
N VAL A 177 22.49 2.60 19.05
CA VAL A 177 22.77 4.04 19.24
C VAL A 177 21.64 4.74 19.98
N GLY A 178 20.40 4.25 19.82
CA GLY A 178 19.22 4.92 20.32
C GLY A 178 18.80 6.07 19.40
N ARG A 179 18.33 7.18 19.98
CA ARG A 179 17.84 8.33 19.20
C ARG A 179 18.97 9.19 18.66
N GLY A 180 18.78 9.73 17.46
CA GLY A 180 19.70 10.70 16.87
C GLY A 180 19.33 11.09 15.44
N GLY A 181 20.00 12.10 14.91
CA GLY A 181 19.73 12.63 13.57
C GLY A 181 19.88 11.59 12.45
N LEU A 182 20.79 10.62 12.60
CA LEU A 182 20.93 9.52 11.64
C LEU A 182 19.65 8.67 11.54
N VAL A 183 19.08 8.26 12.69
CA VAL A 183 17.85 7.47 12.72
C VAL A 183 16.70 8.28 12.14
N GLY A 184 16.59 9.56 12.53
CA GLY A 184 15.58 10.46 11.97
C GLY A 184 15.68 10.63 10.44
N VAL A 185 16.90 10.71 9.88
CA VAL A 185 17.09 10.76 8.42
C VAL A 185 16.70 9.43 7.78
N LEU A 186 17.17 8.30 8.32
CA LEU A 186 16.86 6.98 7.78
C LEU A 186 15.35 6.69 7.78
N GLU A 187 14.63 7.07 8.83
CA GLU A 187 13.17 6.97 8.89
C GLU A 187 12.50 7.76 7.77
N ARG A 188 12.90 9.01 7.56
CA ARG A 188 12.35 9.84 6.47
C ARG A 188 12.61 9.21 5.11
N VAL A 189 13.78 8.62 4.89
CA VAL A 189 14.10 7.92 3.65
C VAL A 189 13.22 6.68 3.48
N VAL A 190 13.03 5.86 4.53
CA VAL A 190 12.12 4.70 4.48
C VAL A 190 10.69 5.11 4.17
N LEU A 191 10.18 6.15 4.84
CA LEU A 191 8.84 6.68 4.61
C LEU A 191 8.70 7.24 3.18
N ALA A 192 9.71 7.94 2.67
CA ALA A 192 9.72 8.42 1.29
C ALA A 192 9.65 7.27 0.28
N VAL A 193 10.42 6.19 0.49
CA VAL A 193 10.35 4.97 -0.35
C VAL A 193 8.94 4.36 -0.31
N ALA A 194 8.34 4.26 0.88
CA ALA A 194 6.99 3.72 1.05
C ALA A 194 5.93 4.59 0.33
N VAL A 195 6.01 5.91 0.46
CA VAL A 195 5.12 6.87 -0.22
C VAL A 195 5.28 6.77 -1.74
N LEU A 196 6.51 6.79 -2.24
CA LEU A 196 6.79 6.69 -3.68
C LEU A 196 6.26 5.38 -4.27
N TRP A 197 6.49 4.26 -3.58
CA TRP A 197 5.95 2.97 -4.00
C TRP A 197 4.42 2.94 -3.97
N GLY A 198 3.80 3.48 -2.92
CA GLY A 198 2.35 3.53 -2.78
C GLY A 198 1.68 4.35 -3.88
N VAL A 199 2.21 5.55 -4.17
CA VAL A 199 1.74 6.42 -5.26
C VAL A 199 1.97 5.76 -6.61
N ALA A 200 3.17 5.21 -6.88
CA ALA A 200 3.45 4.52 -8.14
C ALA A 200 2.53 3.30 -8.36
N THR A 201 2.26 2.54 -7.30
CA THR A 201 1.33 1.41 -7.34
C THR A 201 -0.10 1.86 -7.62
N ALA A 202 -0.57 2.90 -6.93
CA ALA A 202 -1.88 3.50 -7.15
C ALA A 202 -2.05 4.00 -8.60
N VAL A 203 -1.04 4.68 -9.14
CA VAL A 203 -0.97 5.14 -10.53
C VAL A 203 -1.06 3.97 -11.52
N VAL A 204 -0.27 2.91 -11.33
CA VAL A 204 -0.31 1.71 -12.17
C VAL A 204 -1.69 1.03 -12.13
N LEU A 205 -2.34 1.01 -10.97
CA LEU A 205 -3.68 0.43 -10.81
C LEU A 205 -4.78 1.33 -11.40
N GLY A 206 -4.66 2.65 -11.29
CA GLY A 206 -5.62 3.62 -11.80
C GLY A 206 -5.63 3.73 -13.33
N PHE A 207 -4.48 3.53 -13.99
CA PHE A 207 -4.38 3.56 -15.45
C PHE A 207 -4.77 2.25 -16.15
N ARG A 208 -5.18 1.21 -15.41
CA ARG A 208 -5.78 0.03 -16.04
C ARG A 208 -7.19 0.37 -16.51
N GLY A 209 -7.32 0.68 -17.79
CA GLY A 209 -8.61 0.77 -18.46
C GLY A 209 -9.40 -0.54 -18.32
N PRO A 210 -10.73 -0.51 -18.44
CA PRO A 210 -11.50 -1.74 -18.52
C PRO A 210 -10.92 -2.61 -19.64
N PRO A 211 -10.82 -3.94 -19.46
CA PRO A 211 -10.56 -4.79 -20.61
C PRO A 211 -11.59 -4.40 -21.65
N VAL A 212 -11.13 -3.94 -22.81
CA VAL A 212 -11.99 -3.80 -23.98
C VAL A 212 -12.52 -5.21 -24.17
N GLY A 213 -13.72 -5.45 -23.65
CA GLY A 213 -14.47 -6.62 -24.00
C GLY A 213 -14.47 -6.53 -25.50
N LEU A 214 -13.78 -7.48 -26.15
CA LEU A 214 -14.16 -7.91 -27.47
C LEU A 214 -15.67 -8.05 -27.36
N VAL A 215 -16.37 -7.02 -27.83
CA VAL A 215 -17.77 -7.11 -28.17
C VAL A 215 -17.72 -8.25 -29.16
N ARG A 216 -18.00 -9.44 -28.67
CA ARG A 216 -18.39 -10.56 -29.49
C ARG A 216 -19.70 -10.04 -30.05
N THR A 217 -19.59 -9.30 -31.15
CA THR A 217 -20.69 -8.98 -32.04
C THR A 217 -21.15 -10.35 -32.51
N GLY A 218 -22.00 -10.96 -31.68
CA GLY A 218 -22.85 -12.07 -32.03
C GLY A 218 -23.89 -11.53 -33.01
N GLY A 219 -23.41 -11.16 -34.18
CA GLY A 219 -24.18 -10.84 -35.37
C GLY A 219 -24.02 -12.00 -36.33
N ALA A 220 -24.81 -13.04 -36.10
CA ALA A 220 -25.34 -13.99 -37.08
C ALA A 220 -26.34 -14.84 -36.26
N GLY A 221 -27.65 -14.61 -36.30
CA GLY A 221 -28.38 -14.38 -37.54
C GLY A 221 -28.31 -15.64 -38.41
N ALA A 222 -28.68 -16.79 -37.86
CA ALA A 222 -29.06 -17.97 -38.64
C ALA A 222 -30.36 -18.52 -38.03
N THR A 223 -31.46 -17.90 -38.47
CA THR A 223 -32.77 -18.52 -38.59
C THR A 223 -32.66 -19.78 -39.44
N GLY A 224 -33.17 -20.88 -38.91
CA GLY A 224 -33.28 -22.21 -39.52
C GLY A 224 -33.49 -23.18 -38.37
N ASP A 225 -34.71 -23.34 -37.84
CA ASP A 225 -35.82 -24.08 -38.45
C ASP A 225 -35.34 -25.34 -39.18
N GLY A 226 -35.73 -26.50 -38.66
CA GLY A 226 -35.28 -27.80 -39.14
C GLY A 226 -35.01 -28.81 -38.04
N ASP A 227 -36.05 -29.15 -37.27
CA ASP A 227 -36.54 -30.52 -37.12
C ASP A 227 -35.53 -31.65 -37.50
N ARG A 228 -35.08 -32.44 -36.50
CA ARG A 228 -34.97 -33.92 -36.54
C ARG A 228 -34.23 -34.50 -35.32
N ASP A 229 -35.01 -35.27 -34.56
CA ASP A 229 -34.75 -36.55 -33.88
C ASP A 229 -33.53 -36.77 -32.92
N PRO A 230 -33.78 -37.34 -31.72
CA PRO A 230 -32.80 -38.10 -30.94
C PRO A 230 -32.91 -39.61 -31.27
N PRO A 231 -32.22 -40.54 -30.56
CA PRO A 231 -30.80 -40.63 -30.21
C PRO A 231 -30.19 -41.95 -30.76
N SER A 232 -28.87 -42.05 -30.90
CA SER A 232 -28.21 -43.36 -31.06
C SER A 232 -26.99 -43.50 -30.16
N SER A 233 -27.17 -44.32 -29.14
CA SER A 233 -26.17 -45.16 -28.49
C SER A 233 -25.14 -45.75 -29.46
N ALA A 234 -23.88 -45.86 -29.01
CA ALA A 234 -22.98 -47.02 -29.16
C ALA A 234 -21.53 -46.54 -29.31
N GLY A 235 -20.64 -47.01 -28.42
CA GLY A 235 -19.20 -46.79 -28.59
C GLY A 235 -18.39 -46.98 -27.32
N VAL A 236 -18.58 -48.09 -26.62
CA VAL A 236 -17.57 -48.63 -25.71
C VAL A 236 -16.35 -49.00 -26.56
N ASP A 237 -15.22 -48.32 -26.36
CA ASP A 237 -13.94 -48.79 -26.88
C ASP A 237 -13.06 -49.28 -25.71
N HIS A 238 -13.19 -50.58 -25.45
CA HIS A 238 -12.22 -51.34 -24.66
C HIS A 238 -11.06 -51.70 -25.58
N ARG A 239 -9.93 -50.99 -25.48
CA ARG A 239 -8.60 -51.53 -25.86
C ARG A 239 -7.47 -50.61 -25.41
N ARG A 240 -6.80 -50.94 -24.30
CA ARG A 240 -5.34 -51.18 -24.32
C ARG A 240 -4.84 -51.86 -23.02
N PRO A 241 -4.01 -52.91 -23.14
CA PRO A 241 -3.44 -53.67 -22.02
C PRO A 241 -2.17 -53.01 -21.43
N PRO A 242 -1.71 -53.49 -20.25
CA PRO A 242 -0.53 -52.97 -19.56
C PRO A 242 0.79 -53.55 -20.10
N SER A 243 1.85 -52.76 -19.95
CA SER A 243 3.25 -53.20 -19.89
C SER A 243 3.96 -52.38 -18.83
#